data_AF-A0A1I6KGS1-F1
#
_entry.id   AF-A0A1I6KGS1-F1
#
_cell.length_a   1.000
_cell.length_b   1.000
_cell.length_c   1.000
_cell.angle_alpha   90.00
_cell.angle_beta   90.00
_cell.angle_gamma   90.00
#
_symmetry.space_group_name_H-M   'P 1'
#
loop_
_entity.id
_entity.type
_entity.pdbx_description
1 polymer ?
#
loop_
_entity_poly.entity_id
_entity_poly.type
_entity_poly.pdbx_seq_one_letter_code
_entity_poly.pdbx_strand_id
1 'polypeptide(L)'
;MNEAVLSAINSSVFGVWFLIGAALVFWMQAGFAMCEAGFTRAKNTGNIIMKNLMDFCIGTVVFILIGFGLFLGEDYIGIVGKPGFDIFTNYAAFDWSNFVFNLVFCATTATIVSGSMAERTKFLSYCVYSAVISAVIYPIEAHWTWGGGWLAQMGFHDFAGSNCIHMVGGISALIGAAFLGARIGKFEKDASGKIVKVNAFPGHNLVAAALGVFILWLGWYGFNGAACTSVEQLGSVFVTTTIAPALATVACMIFTWVKYGKPDVSMCLNASLAGLVAITAPCDVTDAFGAIVIGIVAGLLVCFGVWFLDYKLHIDDPVGAVAVHCLNGIWGTLAVGLFATNTAPGYSIADASGTEMLGLFYGGGFRLLGIQTIGMLSTAAWTAVTISVTFLAIRAVFGLRVTEEEEILGLDSTEHGLASAYSGFAIMDISNTLNMTVNENTDLGVNEYIQASETQKNAAVPVVTGPVMTSSGIHKVVIITKLSRYDRLRKAMNDLGVTGMTVTQVMGCGIQKGSGEMYRGVEMDVTLLPKIKLEVVVSKIPVEDVIEAAKKTLYTGHIGDGKIFVYSVENVVKVRTGEIGTAALADVE
;
A
#
# COMPACT_ATOMS: atom_id res chain seq x y z
N MET A 1 -17.48 -48.73 0.97
CA MET A 1 -16.04 -48.43 0.83
C MET A 1 -15.39 -48.79 2.15
N ASN A 2 -14.30 -49.58 2.19
CA ASN A 2 -13.66 -49.93 3.48
C ASN A 2 -12.93 -48.70 4.07
N GLU A 3 -12.68 -48.69 5.38
CA GLU A 3 -12.02 -47.57 6.07
C GLU A 3 -10.62 -47.27 5.53
N ALA A 4 -9.90 -48.31 5.08
CA ALA A 4 -8.58 -48.15 4.47
C ALA A 4 -8.63 -47.35 3.15
N VAL A 5 -9.63 -47.61 2.30
CA VAL A 5 -9.84 -46.87 1.05
C VAL A 5 -10.26 -45.43 1.34
N LEU A 6 -11.13 -45.20 2.33
CA LEU A 6 -11.50 -43.84 2.77
C LEU A 6 -10.29 -43.05 3.28
N SER A 7 -9.45 -43.67 4.12
CA SER A 7 -8.23 -43.05 4.64
C SER A 7 -7.23 -42.71 3.54
N ALA A 8 -7.00 -43.64 2.59
CA ALA A 8 -6.12 -43.41 1.45
C ALA A 8 -6.63 -42.29 0.52
N ILE A 9 -7.94 -42.24 0.27
CA ILE A 9 -8.56 -41.16 -0.50
C ILE A 9 -8.39 -39.82 0.22
N ASN A 10 -8.71 -39.75 1.53
CA ASN A 10 -8.58 -38.52 2.30
C ASN A 10 -7.12 -38.03 2.34
N SER A 11 -6.16 -38.91 2.60
CA SER A 11 -4.74 -38.55 2.58
C SER A 11 -4.31 -37.99 1.23
N SER A 12 -4.76 -38.60 0.12
CA SER A 12 -4.43 -38.11 -1.23
C SER A 12 -5.09 -36.75 -1.52
N VAL A 13 -6.37 -36.59 -1.16
CA VAL A 13 -7.13 -35.35 -1.38
C VAL A 13 -6.52 -34.19 -0.60
N PHE A 14 -6.26 -34.37 0.69
CA PHE A 14 -5.68 -33.31 1.52
C PHE A 14 -4.20 -33.08 1.24
N GLY A 15 -3.44 -34.09 0.78
CA GLY A 15 -2.09 -33.90 0.27
C GLY A 15 -2.05 -33.01 -0.99
N VAL A 16 -2.98 -33.21 -1.92
CA VAL A 16 -3.13 -32.33 -3.10
C VAL A 16 -3.60 -30.95 -2.69
N TRP A 17 -4.56 -30.86 -1.77
CA TRP A 17 -5.06 -29.58 -1.25
C TRP A 17 -3.96 -28.76 -0.57
N PHE A 18 -3.11 -29.39 0.22
CA PHE A 18 -1.96 -28.74 0.88
C PHE A 18 -1.03 -28.06 -0.13
N LEU A 19 -0.73 -28.73 -1.25
CA LEU A 19 0.07 -28.15 -2.35
C LEU A 19 -0.67 -27.05 -3.12
N ILE A 20 -1.99 -27.17 -3.31
CA ILE A 20 -2.81 -26.09 -3.87
C ILE A 20 -2.78 -24.87 -2.95
N GLY A 21 -2.86 -25.10 -1.63
CA GLY A 21 -2.69 -24.08 -0.60
C GLY A 21 -1.33 -23.38 -0.73
N ALA A 22 -0.23 -24.13 -0.86
CA ALA A 22 1.09 -23.55 -1.10
C ALA A 22 1.14 -22.69 -2.38
N ALA A 23 0.50 -23.12 -3.47
CA ALA A 23 0.43 -22.35 -4.70
C ALA A 23 -0.40 -21.05 -4.56
N LEU A 24 -1.51 -21.10 -3.83
CA LEU A 24 -2.33 -19.93 -3.49
C LEU A 24 -1.55 -18.92 -2.63
N VAL A 25 -0.76 -19.40 -1.68
CA VAL A 25 0.08 -18.55 -0.83
C VAL A 25 1.25 -17.97 -1.62
N PHE A 26 1.88 -18.73 -2.53
CA PHE A 26 2.85 -18.15 -3.46
C PHE A 26 2.23 -17.01 -4.29
N TRP A 27 0.98 -17.18 -4.76
CA TRP A 27 0.27 -16.14 -5.49
C TRP A 27 0.02 -14.86 -4.66
N MET A 28 0.03 -14.95 -3.33
CA MET A 28 0.00 -13.77 -2.47
C MET A 28 1.19 -12.84 -2.68
N GLN A 29 2.35 -13.32 -3.17
CA GLN A 29 3.48 -12.46 -3.50
C GLN A 29 3.13 -11.44 -4.60
N ALA A 30 2.31 -11.84 -5.59
CA ALA A 30 1.76 -10.89 -6.56
C ALA A 30 0.79 -9.91 -5.88
N GLY A 31 0.03 -10.38 -4.90
CA GLY A 31 -0.84 -9.55 -4.07
C GLY A 31 -0.08 -8.47 -3.30
N PHE A 32 0.99 -8.83 -2.59
CA PHE A 32 1.86 -7.89 -1.88
C PHE A 32 2.48 -6.88 -2.85
N ALA A 33 3.06 -7.33 -3.96
CA ALA A 33 3.67 -6.46 -4.95
C ALA A 33 2.70 -5.39 -5.48
N MET A 34 1.47 -5.79 -5.81
CA MET A 34 0.44 -4.85 -6.30
C MET A 34 -0.10 -3.94 -5.18
N CYS A 35 -0.27 -4.47 -3.97
CA CYS A 35 -0.71 -3.71 -2.79
C CYS A 35 0.28 -2.59 -2.46
N GLU A 36 1.55 -2.94 -2.32
CA GLU A 36 2.62 -2.03 -1.95
C GLU A 36 2.91 -1.01 -3.04
N ALA A 37 2.99 -1.45 -4.31
CA ALA A 37 3.13 -0.53 -5.44
C ALA A 37 1.97 0.47 -5.45
N GLY A 38 0.73 0.00 -5.30
CA GLY A 38 -0.45 0.87 -5.31
C GLY A 38 -0.47 1.92 -4.20
N PHE A 39 0.01 1.58 -2.99
CA PHE A 39 0.03 2.47 -1.82
C PHE A 39 1.24 3.41 -1.73
N THR A 40 2.24 3.24 -2.59
CA THR A 40 3.45 4.08 -2.62
C THR A 40 3.41 5.06 -3.80
N ARG A 41 4.46 5.88 -3.97
CA ARG A 41 4.59 6.83 -5.08
C ARG A 41 5.17 6.12 -6.30
N ALA A 42 4.69 6.52 -7.48
CA ALA A 42 5.00 5.88 -8.76
C ALA A 42 6.50 5.79 -9.09
N LYS A 43 7.32 6.71 -8.57
CA LYS A 43 8.79 6.75 -8.80
C LYS A 43 9.57 5.61 -8.12
N ASN A 44 8.88 4.77 -7.34
CA ASN A 44 9.45 3.66 -6.58
C ASN A 44 8.81 2.30 -6.92
N THR A 45 7.91 2.25 -7.90
CA THR A 45 7.14 1.04 -8.22
C THR A 45 8.06 -0.11 -8.63
N GLY A 46 9.03 0.13 -9.51
CA GLY A 46 9.97 -0.90 -9.96
C GLY A 46 10.80 -1.46 -8.81
N ASN A 47 11.27 -0.59 -7.91
CA ASN A 47 12.00 -0.99 -6.71
C ASN A 47 11.17 -1.90 -5.80
N ILE A 48 9.88 -1.61 -5.63
CA ILE A 48 8.96 -2.41 -4.80
C ILE A 48 8.69 -3.78 -5.40
N ILE A 49 8.45 -3.84 -6.71
CA ILE A 49 8.25 -5.11 -7.43
C ILE A 49 9.51 -5.99 -7.29
N MET A 50 10.70 -5.40 -7.46
CA MET A 50 11.96 -6.11 -7.30
C MET A 50 12.16 -6.64 -5.88
N LYS A 51 11.83 -5.85 -4.84
CA LYS A 51 11.92 -6.29 -3.44
C LYS A 51 11.02 -7.50 -3.17
N ASN A 52 9.75 -7.44 -3.58
CA ASN A 52 8.79 -8.52 -3.42
C ASN A 52 9.25 -9.81 -4.13
N LEU A 53 9.77 -9.70 -5.36
CA LEU A 53 10.31 -10.86 -6.08
C LEU A 53 11.55 -11.44 -5.37
N MET A 54 12.45 -10.57 -4.90
CA MET A 54 13.67 -11.00 -4.21
C MET A 54 13.41 -11.65 -2.86
N ASP A 55 12.35 -11.27 -2.15
CA ASP A 55 11.98 -11.94 -0.90
C ASP A 55 11.74 -13.43 -1.12
N PHE A 56 11.02 -13.79 -2.19
CA PHE A 56 10.83 -15.19 -2.53
C PHE A 56 12.12 -15.84 -3.06
N CYS A 57 12.83 -15.20 -4.00
CA CYS A 57 14.01 -15.81 -4.63
C CYS A 57 15.18 -16.01 -3.65
N ILE A 58 15.54 -14.97 -2.89
CA ILE A 58 16.62 -15.03 -1.91
C ILE A 58 16.19 -15.90 -0.74
N GLY A 59 14.94 -15.74 -0.27
CA GLY A 59 14.34 -16.61 0.74
C GLY A 59 14.47 -18.08 0.37
N THR A 60 14.15 -18.46 -0.87
CA THR A 60 14.31 -19.84 -1.36
C THR A 60 15.75 -20.33 -1.25
N VAL A 61 16.72 -19.51 -1.68
CA VAL A 61 18.15 -19.88 -1.66
C VAL A 61 18.65 -20.11 -0.24
N VAL A 62 18.25 -19.30 0.74
CA VAL A 62 18.71 -19.51 2.13
C VAL A 62 17.89 -20.56 2.86
N PHE A 63 16.60 -20.66 2.57
CA PHE A 63 15.71 -21.61 3.22
C PHE A 63 16.05 -23.05 2.82
N ILE A 64 16.42 -23.31 1.56
CA ILE A 64 16.91 -24.63 1.12
C ILE A 64 18.26 -25.00 1.78
N LEU A 65 19.11 -24.01 2.05
CA LEU A 65 20.45 -24.26 2.60
C LEU A 65 20.45 -24.45 4.12
N ILE A 66 19.58 -23.74 4.84
CA ILE A 66 19.58 -23.77 6.31
C ILE A 66 18.19 -23.59 6.92
N GLY A 67 17.35 -22.72 6.37
CA GLY A 67 16.09 -22.33 7.01
C GLY A 67 15.13 -23.51 7.24
N PHE A 68 14.94 -24.38 6.25
CA PHE A 68 14.06 -25.54 6.39
C PHE A 68 14.55 -26.51 7.47
N GLY A 69 15.86 -26.74 7.57
CA GLY A 69 16.44 -27.60 8.59
C GLY A 69 16.31 -27.03 10.00
N LEU A 70 16.52 -25.72 10.17
CA LEU A 70 16.30 -25.05 11.46
C LEU A 70 14.82 -25.03 11.88
N PHE A 71 13.91 -25.09 10.90
CA PHE A 71 12.47 -25.10 11.14
C PHE A 71 11.93 -26.52 11.40
N LEU A 72 12.03 -27.45 10.45
CA LEU A 72 11.40 -28.77 10.51
C LEU A 72 12.39 -29.93 10.63
N GLY A 73 13.67 -29.65 10.87
CA GLY A 73 14.64 -30.67 11.25
C GLY A 73 14.34 -31.28 12.62
N GLU A 74 15.01 -32.38 12.94
CA GLU A 74 14.88 -33.05 14.25
C GLU A 74 15.08 -32.05 15.38
N ASP A 75 14.13 -31.98 16.31
CA ASP A 75 14.17 -31.05 17.44
C ASP A 75 15.48 -31.21 18.25
N TYR A 76 16.12 -30.06 18.49
CA TYR A 76 17.23 -29.93 19.41
C TYR A 76 16.77 -29.13 20.62
N ILE A 77 16.56 -29.84 21.73
CA ILE A 77 16.23 -29.31 23.08
C ILE A 77 14.99 -28.41 23.13
N GLY A 78 14.06 -28.54 22.20
CA GLY A 78 12.84 -27.73 22.12
C GLY A 78 13.02 -26.37 21.46
N ILE A 79 14.22 -26.01 20.96
CA ILE A 79 14.54 -24.63 20.56
C ILE A 79 14.78 -24.50 19.05
N VAL A 80 15.36 -25.49 18.40
CA VAL A 80 15.72 -25.37 16.97
C VAL A 80 15.83 -26.75 16.33
N GLY A 81 15.45 -26.85 15.06
CA GLY A 81 15.67 -28.06 14.27
C GLY A 81 17.15 -28.23 13.92
N LYS A 82 17.65 -29.47 13.92
CA LYS A 82 19.01 -29.75 13.43
C LYS A 82 19.10 -29.46 11.93
N PRO A 83 20.10 -28.67 11.48
CA PRO A 83 20.37 -28.47 10.07
C PRO A 83 20.54 -29.80 9.33
N GLY A 84 19.93 -29.91 8.15
CA GLY A 84 20.00 -31.09 7.30
C GLY A 84 20.10 -30.70 5.82
N PHE A 85 20.76 -31.55 5.03
CA PHE A 85 20.92 -31.39 3.59
C PHE A 85 20.17 -32.48 2.81
N ASP A 86 19.14 -33.09 3.40
CA ASP A 86 18.41 -34.23 2.83
C ASP A 86 17.80 -33.94 1.47
N ILE A 87 17.45 -32.69 1.18
CA ILE A 87 17.02 -32.27 -0.16
C ILE A 87 18.09 -32.51 -1.24
N PHE A 88 19.38 -32.52 -0.86
CA PHE A 88 20.49 -32.80 -1.77
C PHE A 88 21.01 -34.23 -1.65
N THR A 89 20.97 -34.82 -0.45
CA THR A 89 21.58 -36.13 -0.16
C THR A 89 20.60 -37.30 -0.20
N ASN A 90 19.30 -37.05 0.00
CA ASN A 90 18.25 -38.06 0.06
C ASN A 90 16.94 -37.56 -0.57
N TYR A 91 17.02 -37.00 -1.78
CA TYR A 91 15.90 -36.33 -2.44
C TYR A 91 14.64 -37.19 -2.55
N ALA A 92 14.77 -38.51 -2.77
CA ALA A 92 13.64 -39.43 -2.95
C ALA A 92 12.77 -39.60 -1.69
N ALA A 93 13.32 -39.36 -0.50
CA ALA A 93 12.61 -39.47 0.77
C ALA A 93 12.38 -38.09 1.44
N PHE A 94 12.71 -37.00 0.74
CA PHE A 94 12.56 -35.65 1.26
C PHE A 94 11.10 -35.21 1.25
N ASP A 95 10.68 -34.47 2.28
CA ASP A 95 9.31 -33.94 2.38
C ASP A 95 9.14 -32.67 1.54
N TRP A 96 8.99 -32.86 0.23
CA TRP A 96 8.82 -31.76 -0.73
C TRP A 96 7.59 -30.90 -0.42
N SER A 97 6.52 -31.52 0.07
CA SER A 97 5.25 -30.84 0.35
C SER A 97 5.43 -29.83 1.47
N ASN A 98 5.96 -30.26 2.63
CA ASN A 98 6.22 -29.34 3.73
C ASN A 98 7.29 -28.31 3.38
N PHE A 99 8.30 -28.67 2.59
CA PHE A 99 9.28 -27.70 2.14
C PHE A 99 8.65 -26.55 1.36
N VAL A 100 7.86 -26.85 0.32
CA VAL A 100 7.27 -25.82 -0.55
C VAL A 100 6.25 -24.97 0.22
N PHE A 101 5.41 -25.59 1.05
CA PHE A 101 4.42 -24.86 1.85
C PHE A 101 5.07 -23.91 2.87
N ASN A 102 6.06 -24.37 3.61
CA ASN A 102 6.69 -23.54 4.64
C ASN A 102 7.65 -22.50 4.04
N LEU A 103 8.21 -22.76 2.85
CA LEU A 103 8.96 -21.76 2.10
C LEU A 103 8.09 -20.54 1.77
N VAL A 104 6.85 -20.73 1.32
CA VAL A 104 5.98 -19.60 0.95
C VAL A 104 5.54 -18.80 2.19
N PHE A 105 5.38 -19.43 3.35
CA PHE A 105 5.15 -18.75 4.64
C PHE A 105 6.36 -17.95 5.11
N CYS A 106 7.56 -18.53 4.99
CA CYS A 106 8.81 -17.84 5.25
C CYS A 106 8.94 -16.58 4.36
N ALA A 107 8.69 -16.73 3.06
CA ALA A 107 8.73 -15.62 2.12
C ALA A 107 7.69 -14.54 2.47
N THR A 108 6.46 -14.91 2.83
CA THR A 108 5.44 -13.94 3.30
C THR A 108 5.92 -13.14 4.50
N THR A 109 6.56 -13.80 5.48
CA THR A 109 7.10 -13.12 6.67
C THR A 109 8.14 -12.06 6.29
N ALA A 110 9.03 -12.37 5.35
CA ALA A 110 10.01 -11.43 4.82
C ALA A 110 9.34 -10.24 4.11
N THR A 111 8.39 -10.51 3.21
CA THR A 111 7.68 -9.51 2.39
C THR A 111 6.90 -8.49 3.22
N ILE A 112 6.35 -8.86 4.38
CA ILE A 112 5.62 -7.90 5.24
C ILE A 112 6.45 -6.64 5.55
N VAL A 113 7.78 -6.77 5.60
CA VAL A 113 8.67 -5.67 5.95
C VAL A 113 8.89 -4.67 4.81
N SER A 114 8.84 -5.09 3.53
CA SER A 114 9.04 -4.17 2.39
C SER A 114 8.07 -3.00 2.44
N GLY A 115 6.81 -3.26 2.78
CA GLY A 115 5.77 -2.24 2.81
C GLY A 115 6.09 -1.05 3.72
N SER A 116 6.54 -1.32 4.95
CA SER A 116 6.88 -0.26 5.94
C SER A 116 8.18 0.48 5.61
N MET A 117 9.10 -0.23 4.95
CA MET A 117 10.45 0.24 4.61
C MET A 117 10.53 0.78 3.18
N ALA A 118 9.41 0.89 2.47
CA ALA A 118 9.37 1.31 1.09
C ALA A 118 9.90 2.74 0.88
N GLU A 119 10.32 3.00 -0.37
CA GLU A 119 10.71 4.31 -0.91
C GLU A 119 12.01 4.95 -0.40
N ARG A 120 12.67 4.37 0.61
CA ARG A 120 13.91 4.95 1.17
C ARG A 120 14.95 3.93 1.66
N THR A 121 14.64 2.64 1.57
CA THR A 121 15.58 1.56 1.94
C THR A 121 16.42 1.17 0.74
N LYS A 122 17.74 1.13 0.93
CA LYS A 122 18.67 0.61 -0.07
C LYS A 122 18.31 -0.82 -0.46
N PHE A 123 18.26 -1.10 -1.75
CA PHE A 123 17.88 -2.41 -2.28
C PHE A 123 18.79 -3.54 -1.77
N LEU A 124 20.11 -3.35 -1.82
CA LEU A 124 21.07 -4.35 -1.31
C LEU A 124 20.82 -4.68 0.17
N SER A 125 20.61 -3.64 0.99
CA SER A 125 20.35 -3.79 2.42
C SER A 125 19.06 -4.56 2.69
N TYR A 126 18.04 -4.35 1.85
CA TYR A 126 16.81 -5.12 1.89
C TYR A 126 17.03 -6.60 1.55
N CYS A 127 17.79 -6.89 0.49
CA CYS A 127 18.14 -8.27 0.11
C CYS A 127 18.89 -9.02 1.23
N VAL A 128 19.83 -8.34 1.91
CA VAL A 128 20.56 -8.93 3.04
C VAL A 128 19.63 -9.20 4.22
N TYR A 129 18.74 -8.26 4.54
CA TYR A 129 17.73 -8.47 5.58
C TYR A 129 16.83 -9.69 5.26
N SER A 130 16.34 -9.78 4.02
CA SER A 130 15.48 -10.87 3.55
C SER A 130 16.15 -12.24 3.66
N ALA A 131 17.44 -12.31 3.35
CA ALA A 131 18.26 -13.50 3.57
C ALA A 131 18.33 -13.88 5.06
N VAL A 132 18.56 -12.92 5.96
CA VAL A 132 18.73 -13.21 7.41
C VAL A 132 17.41 -13.67 8.05
N ILE A 133 16.30 -12.99 7.75
CA ILE A 133 15.00 -13.39 8.31
C ILE A 133 14.60 -14.79 7.86
N SER A 134 14.83 -15.11 6.59
CA SER A 134 14.50 -16.41 6.00
C SER A 134 15.45 -17.54 6.41
N ALA A 135 16.70 -17.21 6.76
CA ALA A 135 17.69 -18.19 7.18
C ALA A 135 17.56 -18.57 8.65
N VAL A 136 17.27 -17.61 9.54
CA VAL A 136 17.46 -17.80 11.00
C VAL A 136 16.27 -17.30 11.82
N ILE A 137 15.79 -16.08 11.58
CA ILE A 137 14.83 -15.44 12.50
C ILE A 137 13.49 -16.18 12.48
N TYR A 138 12.87 -16.30 11.30
CA TYR A 138 11.59 -16.99 11.13
C TYR A 138 11.72 -18.50 11.41
N PRO A 139 12.68 -19.24 10.81
CA PRO A 139 12.78 -20.68 11.04
C PRO A 139 12.85 -21.11 12.51
N ILE A 140 13.59 -20.38 13.34
CA ILE A 140 13.77 -20.74 14.76
C ILE A 140 12.49 -20.52 15.55
N GLU A 141 11.80 -19.39 15.39
CA GLU A 141 10.57 -19.14 16.14
C GLU A 141 9.40 -19.99 15.61
N ALA A 142 9.36 -20.23 14.30
CA ALA A 142 8.42 -21.17 13.70
C ALA A 142 8.63 -22.60 14.24
N HIS A 143 9.89 -23.01 14.50
CA HIS A 143 10.19 -24.30 15.12
C HIS A 143 9.57 -24.42 16.52
N TRP A 144 9.58 -23.34 17.31
CA TRP A 144 8.97 -23.35 18.64
C TRP A 144 7.50 -23.74 18.59
N THR A 145 6.79 -23.30 17.55
CA THR A 145 5.33 -23.43 17.40
C THR A 145 4.90 -24.64 16.55
N TRP A 146 5.59 -24.90 15.44
CA TRP A 146 5.19 -25.90 14.44
C TRP A 146 6.23 -27.01 14.21
N GLY A 147 7.48 -26.82 14.67
CA GLY A 147 8.57 -27.79 14.51
C GLY A 147 8.72 -28.80 15.65
N GLY A 148 7.80 -28.78 16.62
CA GLY A 148 7.86 -29.65 17.82
C GLY A 148 8.57 -29.01 19.01
N GLY A 149 8.92 -27.73 18.93
CA GLY A 149 9.59 -27.00 19.99
C GLY A 149 8.72 -26.72 21.23
N TRP A 150 9.28 -25.95 22.15
CA TRP A 150 8.73 -25.78 23.50
C TRP A 150 7.35 -25.10 23.56
N LEU A 151 7.02 -24.20 22.62
CA LEU A 151 5.69 -23.57 22.57
C LEU A 151 4.61 -24.58 22.16
N ALA A 152 4.90 -25.41 21.15
CA ALA A 152 4.03 -26.50 20.73
C ALA A 152 3.75 -27.45 21.91
N GLN A 153 4.79 -27.82 22.66
CA GLN A 153 4.67 -28.71 23.83
C GLN A 153 3.85 -28.12 24.98
N MET A 154 3.81 -26.79 25.10
CA MET A 154 2.99 -26.09 26.09
C MET A 154 1.51 -25.99 25.68
N GLY A 155 1.17 -26.31 24.43
CA GLY A 155 -0.17 -26.11 23.86
C GLY A 155 -0.41 -24.67 23.39
N PHE A 156 0.64 -23.94 23.01
CA PHE A 156 0.51 -22.68 22.27
C PHE A 156 -0.07 -22.99 20.89
N HIS A 157 -1.10 -22.23 20.50
CA HIS A 157 -1.82 -22.47 19.25
C HIS A 157 -1.76 -21.25 18.34
N ASP A 158 -1.23 -21.47 17.14
CA ASP A 158 -1.22 -20.52 16.03
C ASP A 158 -1.39 -21.32 14.75
N PHE A 159 -2.64 -21.53 14.30
CA PHE A 159 -2.91 -22.50 13.24
C PHE A 159 -2.21 -22.18 11.92
N ALA A 160 -2.21 -20.91 11.52
CA ALA A 160 -1.65 -20.47 10.24
C ALA A 160 -0.66 -19.30 10.33
N GLY A 161 -0.45 -18.66 11.49
CA GLY A 161 0.61 -17.64 11.63
C GLY A 161 0.19 -16.21 11.99
N SER A 162 -0.80 -15.94 12.85
CA SER A 162 -0.95 -14.57 13.40
C SER A 162 0.29 -14.16 14.20
N ASN A 163 0.90 -15.11 14.91
CA ASN A 163 2.12 -14.90 15.67
C ASN A 163 3.35 -15.06 14.76
N CYS A 164 3.58 -16.29 14.27
CA CYS A 164 4.86 -16.65 13.63
C CYS A 164 5.12 -15.92 12.30
N ILE A 165 4.07 -15.46 11.61
CA ILE A 165 4.22 -14.77 10.31
C ILE A 165 3.89 -13.30 10.46
N HIS A 166 2.66 -12.98 10.86
CA HIS A 166 2.19 -11.61 10.83
C HIS A 166 2.78 -10.74 11.93
N MET A 167 2.79 -11.21 13.19
CA MET A 167 3.41 -10.45 14.26
C MET A 167 4.93 -10.36 14.07
N VAL A 168 5.61 -11.45 13.69
CA VAL A 168 7.06 -11.45 13.41
C VAL A 168 7.41 -10.45 12.30
N GLY A 169 6.73 -10.53 11.15
CA GLY A 169 6.90 -9.59 10.06
C GLY A 169 6.54 -8.16 10.46
N GLY A 170 5.47 -7.98 11.25
CA GLY A 170 4.99 -6.68 11.72
C GLY A 170 5.93 -5.99 12.72
N ILE A 171 6.52 -6.73 13.66
CA ILE A 171 7.53 -6.22 14.60
C ILE A 171 8.81 -5.86 13.82
N SER A 172 9.20 -6.71 12.88
CA SER A 172 10.34 -6.47 12.00
C SER A 172 10.14 -5.20 11.16
N ALA A 173 8.94 -5.01 10.62
CA ALA A 173 8.52 -3.79 9.91
C ALA A 173 8.59 -2.55 10.81
N LEU A 174 8.07 -2.64 12.04
CA LEU A 174 8.08 -1.54 13.00
C LEU A 174 9.52 -1.09 13.33
N ILE A 175 10.38 -2.03 13.68
CA ILE A 175 11.79 -1.75 14.04
C ILE A 175 12.55 -1.25 12.81
N GLY A 176 12.34 -1.88 11.66
CA GLY A 176 12.94 -1.48 10.38
C GLY A 176 12.59 -0.04 10.02
N ALA A 177 11.30 0.32 10.05
CA ALA A 177 10.84 1.68 9.79
C ALA A 177 11.37 2.69 10.81
N ALA A 178 11.45 2.32 12.09
CA ALA A 178 12.01 3.17 13.14
C ALA A 178 13.52 3.45 12.93
N PHE A 179 14.32 2.43 12.62
CA PHE A 179 15.75 2.58 12.40
C PHE A 179 16.09 3.30 11.08
N LEU A 180 15.25 3.11 10.07
CA LEU A 180 15.36 3.76 8.77
C LEU A 180 14.96 5.24 8.81
N GLY A 181 14.06 5.61 9.73
CA GLY A 181 13.48 6.94 9.85
C GLY A 181 12.37 7.22 8.83
N ALA A 182 11.69 8.36 8.98
CA ALA A 182 10.55 8.74 8.14
C ALA A 182 10.96 9.21 6.74
N ARG A 183 10.08 9.07 5.74
CA ARG A 183 10.28 9.67 4.41
C ARG A 183 10.38 11.19 4.51
N ILE A 184 11.20 11.79 3.64
CA ILE A 184 11.36 13.23 3.55
C ILE A 184 9.99 13.87 3.31
N GLY A 185 9.65 14.87 4.11
CA GLY A 185 8.37 15.58 4.06
C GLY A 185 7.22 14.92 4.81
N LYS A 186 7.36 13.70 5.36
CA LYS A 186 6.29 13.03 6.14
C LYS A 186 5.91 13.83 7.40
N PHE A 187 6.92 14.34 8.10
CA PHE A 187 6.75 15.08 9.36
C PHE A 187 7.42 16.45 9.24
N GLU A 188 6.65 17.52 9.36
CA GLU A 188 7.19 18.88 9.43
C GLU A 188 7.61 19.19 10.87
N LYS A 189 8.80 19.77 11.01
CA LYS A 189 9.38 20.13 12.29
C LYS A 189 9.50 21.65 12.42
N ASP A 190 9.24 22.18 13.60
CA ASP A 190 9.52 23.57 13.91
C ASP A 190 11.03 23.82 14.13
N ALA A 191 11.40 25.07 14.40
CA ALA A 191 12.80 25.46 14.67
C ALA A 191 13.41 24.77 15.90
N SER A 192 12.60 24.21 16.81
CA SER A 192 13.05 23.43 17.96
C SER A 192 13.22 21.94 17.64
N GLY A 193 12.89 21.52 16.41
CA GLY A 193 12.94 20.13 15.96
C GLY A 193 11.71 19.31 16.33
N LYS A 194 10.68 19.94 16.93
CA LYS A 194 9.43 19.27 17.32
C LYS A 194 8.52 19.11 16.12
N ILE A 195 7.88 17.95 15.99
CA ILE A 195 6.93 17.69 14.91
C ILE A 195 5.66 18.51 15.15
N VAL A 196 5.29 19.32 14.16
CA VAL A 196 4.13 20.23 14.20
C VAL A 196 3.03 19.81 13.24
N LYS A 197 3.35 19.04 12.19
CA LYS A 197 2.38 18.56 11.20
C LYS A 197 2.79 17.19 10.64
N VAL A 198 1.78 16.34 10.43
CA VAL A 198 1.91 15.07 9.71
C VAL A 198 1.34 15.28 8.32
N ASN A 199 2.12 14.92 7.29
CA ASN A 199 1.68 14.96 5.90
C ASN A 199 1.26 13.55 5.43
N ALA A 200 0.19 13.47 4.64
CA ALA A 200 -0.19 12.23 3.98
C ALA A 200 0.50 12.10 2.62
N PHE A 201 0.98 10.90 2.32
CA PHE A 201 1.41 10.53 0.98
C PHE A 201 0.39 9.54 0.41
N PRO A 202 -0.53 9.98 -0.46
CA PRO A 202 -1.51 9.09 -1.03
C PRO A 202 -0.84 8.08 -1.96
N GLY A 203 -1.34 6.85 -1.92
CA GLY A 203 -0.96 5.83 -2.90
C GLY A 203 -1.27 6.28 -4.32
N HIS A 204 -0.31 6.11 -5.23
CA HIS A 204 -0.45 6.63 -6.59
C HIS A 204 -1.45 5.83 -7.44
N ASN A 205 -1.77 4.58 -7.08
CA ASN A 205 -2.67 3.73 -7.83
C ASN A 205 -3.51 2.82 -6.90
N LEU A 206 -4.65 3.33 -6.44
CA LEU A 206 -5.57 2.57 -5.60
C LEU A 206 -6.22 1.36 -6.31
N VAL A 207 -6.24 1.33 -7.64
CA VAL A 207 -6.74 0.17 -8.39
C VAL A 207 -5.77 -0.99 -8.25
N ALA A 208 -4.46 -0.73 -8.38
CA ALA A 208 -3.41 -1.72 -8.10
C ALA A 208 -3.47 -2.18 -6.64
N ALA A 209 -3.64 -1.24 -5.70
CA ALA A 209 -3.77 -1.57 -4.29
C ALA A 209 -4.95 -2.50 -4.01
N ALA A 210 -6.12 -2.19 -4.57
CA ALA A 210 -7.33 -3.01 -4.43
C ALA A 210 -7.17 -4.40 -5.07
N LEU A 211 -6.56 -4.48 -6.26
CA LEU A 211 -6.24 -5.77 -6.89
C LEU A 211 -5.32 -6.61 -6.01
N GLY A 212 -4.31 -5.98 -5.41
CA GLY A 212 -3.42 -6.63 -4.44
C GLY A 212 -4.20 -7.24 -3.28
N VAL A 213 -5.09 -6.47 -2.65
CA VAL A 213 -5.92 -6.96 -1.53
C VAL A 213 -6.84 -8.12 -1.94
N PHE A 214 -7.44 -8.09 -3.13
CA PHE A 214 -8.27 -9.21 -3.60
C PHE A 214 -7.45 -10.48 -3.84
N ILE A 215 -6.24 -10.35 -4.41
CA ILE A 215 -5.32 -11.48 -4.58
C ILE A 215 -4.91 -12.04 -3.21
N LEU A 216 -4.58 -11.17 -2.25
CA LEU A 216 -4.23 -11.57 -0.88
C LEU A 216 -5.39 -12.30 -0.20
N TRP A 217 -6.63 -11.80 -0.31
CA TRP A 217 -7.79 -12.48 0.26
C TRP A 217 -8.00 -13.86 -0.36
N LEU A 218 -7.94 -13.97 -1.70
CA LEU A 218 -8.02 -15.26 -2.37
C LEU A 218 -6.93 -16.23 -1.87
N GLY A 219 -5.68 -15.75 -1.79
CA GLY A 219 -4.56 -16.53 -1.29
C GLY A 219 -4.74 -16.99 0.17
N TRP A 220 -5.46 -16.21 0.98
CA TRP A 220 -5.70 -16.50 2.40
C TRP A 220 -6.53 -17.76 2.64
N TYR A 221 -7.36 -18.17 1.68
CA TYR A 221 -8.03 -19.47 1.73
C TYR A 221 -7.03 -20.62 1.65
N GLY A 222 -5.94 -20.46 0.89
CA GLY A 222 -4.81 -21.39 0.92
C GLY A 222 -3.98 -21.24 2.20
N PHE A 223 -3.71 -20.00 2.62
CA PHE A 223 -2.93 -19.69 3.82
C PHE A 223 -3.51 -20.33 5.07
N ASN A 224 -4.80 -20.10 5.34
CA ASN A 224 -5.49 -20.69 6.48
C ASN A 224 -5.91 -22.13 6.21
N GLY A 225 -6.31 -22.47 4.99
CA GLY A 225 -6.94 -23.77 4.70
C GLY A 225 -6.00 -24.93 4.42
N ALA A 226 -4.73 -24.69 4.07
CA ALA A 226 -3.84 -25.74 3.57
C ALA A 226 -3.66 -26.89 4.57
N ALA A 227 -3.47 -26.57 5.85
CA ALA A 227 -3.21 -27.55 6.90
C ALA A 227 -4.45 -28.34 7.35
N CYS A 228 -5.64 -28.04 6.82
CA CYS A 228 -6.87 -28.76 7.14
C CYS A 228 -6.81 -30.21 6.65
N THR A 229 -7.36 -31.14 7.44
CA THR A 229 -7.34 -32.58 7.13
C THR A 229 -8.74 -33.20 6.97
N SER A 230 -9.80 -32.39 7.04
CA SER A 230 -11.18 -32.82 6.83
C SER A 230 -12.00 -31.75 6.10
N VAL A 231 -13.12 -32.16 5.51
CA VAL A 231 -14.00 -31.26 4.76
C VAL A 231 -14.69 -30.29 5.72
N GLU A 232 -15.06 -30.77 6.90
CA GLU A 232 -15.70 -29.99 7.95
C GLU A 232 -14.77 -28.90 8.50
N GLN A 233 -13.51 -29.26 8.76
CA GLN A 233 -12.48 -28.29 9.18
C GLN A 233 -12.23 -27.26 8.10
N LEU A 234 -12.00 -27.69 6.85
CA LEU A 234 -11.76 -26.79 5.73
C LEU A 234 -12.92 -25.83 5.49
N GLY A 235 -14.15 -26.34 5.51
CA GLY A 235 -15.37 -25.54 5.39
C GLY A 235 -15.51 -24.51 6.51
N SER A 236 -15.25 -24.91 7.76
CA SER A 236 -15.28 -23.99 8.91
C SER A 236 -14.21 -22.89 8.81
N VAL A 237 -12.97 -23.25 8.47
CA VAL A 237 -11.86 -22.30 8.29
C VAL A 237 -12.16 -21.30 7.17
N PHE A 238 -12.78 -21.74 6.07
CA PHE A 238 -13.17 -20.83 4.99
C PHE A 238 -14.25 -19.85 5.44
N VAL A 239 -15.20 -20.30 6.25
CA VAL A 239 -16.25 -19.44 6.83
C VAL A 239 -15.63 -18.37 7.72
N THR A 240 -14.74 -18.73 8.65
CA THR A 240 -14.09 -17.75 9.54
C THR A 240 -13.20 -16.78 8.76
N THR A 241 -12.46 -17.29 7.77
CA THR A 241 -11.62 -16.51 6.83
C THR A 241 -12.42 -15.61 5.90
N THR A 242 -13.74 -15.82 5.76
CA THR A 242 -14.64 -14.92 5.03
C THR A 242 -15.26 -13.88 5.94
N ILE A 243 -15.73 -14.30 7.12
CA ILE A 243 -16.47 -13.46 8.07
C ILE A 243 -15.56 -12.37 8.64
N ALA A 244 -14.41 -12.74 9.21
CA ALA A 244 -13.55 -11.80 9.94
C ALA A 244 -13.12 -10.58 9.09
N PRO A 245 -12.53 -10.76 7.89
CA PRO A 245 -12.19 -9.61 7.04
C PRO A 245 -13.40 -8.82 6.56
N ALA A 246 -14.51 -9.46 6.19
CA ALA A 246 -15.71 -8.74 5.77
C ALA A 246 -16.23 -7.80 6.87
N LEU A 247 -16.27 -8.30 8.12
CA LEU A 247 -16.72 -7.51 9.27
C LEU A 247 -15.68 -6.44 9.67
N ALA A 248 -14.38 -6.71 9.51
CA ALA A 248 -13.34 -5.71 9.68
C ALA A 248 -13.50 -4.54 8.70
N THR A 249 -13.70 -4.84 7.41
CA THR A 249 -13.91 -3.83 6.37
C THR A 249 -15.15 -2.99 6.62
N VAL A 250 -16.29 -3.62 6.96
CA VAL A 250 -17.55 -2.92 7.24
C VAL A 250 -17.43 -2.04 8.50
N ALA A 251 -16.81 -2.55 9.57
CA ALA A 251 -16.60 -1.79 10.79
C ALA A 251 -15.72 -0.55 10.53
N CYS A 252 -14.62 -0.71 9.80
CA CYS A 252 -13.75 0.38 9.37
C CYS A 252 -14.50 1.39 8.49
N MET A 253 -15.27 0.93 7.50
CA MET A 253 -16.04 1.79 6.61
C MET A 253 -17.03 2.65 7.39
N ILE A 254 -17.81 2.06 8.29
CA ILE A 254 -18.77 2.78 9.13
C ILE A 254 -18.03 3.78 10.03
N PHE A 255 -16.94 3.34 10.67
CA PHE A 255 -16.16 4.19 11.56
C PHE A 255 -15.58 5.40 10.84
N THR A 256 -14.94 5.21 9.68
CA THR A 256 -14.38 6.29 8.88
C THR A 256 -15.48 7.21 8.33
N TRP A 257 -16.63 6.67 7.93
CA TRP A 257 -17.78 7.47 7.51
C TRP A 257 -18.31 8.35 8.63
N VAL A 258 -18.51 7.81 9.83
CA VAL A 258 -18.97 8.60 10.99
C VAL A 258 -17.93 9.64 11.39
N LYS A 259 -16.64 9.29 11.34
CA LYS A 259 -15.55 10.18 11.77
C LYS A 259 -15.26 11.30 10.77
N TYR A 260 -15.33 11.02 9.47
CA TYR A 260 -14.85 11.91 8.39
C TYR A 260 -15.95 12.34 7.41
N GLY A 261 -17.19 11.90 7.61
CA GLY A 261 -18.33 12.18 6.72
C GLY A 261 -18.34 11.36 5.42
N LYS A 262 -17.28 10.59 5.13
CA LYS A 262 -17.13 9.75 3.93
C LYS A 262 -16.31 8.49 4.23
N PRO A 263 -16.57 7.35 3.55
CA PRO A 263 -15.78 6.15 3.72
C PRO A 263 -14.37 6.31 3.12
N ASP A 264 -13.35 5.80 3.83
CA ASP A 264 -11.95 5.82 3.36
C ASP A 264 -11.61 4.51 2.65
N VAL A 265 -11.43 4.57 1.33
CA VAL A 265 -11.12 3.40 0.49
C VAL A 265 -9.81 2.73 0.94
N SER A 266 -8.77 3.52 1.20
CA SER A 266 -7.47 2.96 1.54
C SER A 266 -7.47 2.29 2.91
N MET A 267 -8.19 2.87 3.87
CA MET A 267 -8.31 2.28 5.19
C MET A 267 -9.18 1.02 5.17
N CYS A 268 -10.26 1.01 4.39
CA CYS A 268 -11.07 -0.20 4.19
C CYS A 268 -10.28 -1.35 3.58
N LEU A 269 -9.41 -1.08 2.60
CA LEU A 269 -8.50 -2.09 2.02
C LEU A 269 -7.57 -2.68 3.09
N ASN A 270 -6.96 -1.83 3.93
CA ASN A 270 -6.15 -2.30 5.05
C ASN A 270 -6.95 -3.03 6.13
N ALA A 271 -8.21 -2.64 6.37
CA ALA A 271 -9.10 -3.31 7.32
C ALA A 271 -9.46 -4.73 6.86
N SER A 272 -9.65 -4.94 5.56
CA SER A 272 -9.80 -6.30 5.00
C SER A 272 -8.59 -7.17 5.36
N LEU A 273 -7.37 -6.66 5.14
CA LEU A 273 -6.14 -7.38 5.48
C LEU A 273 -5.97 -7.58 6.99
N ALA A 274 -6.34 -6.58 7.80
CA ALA A 274 -6.28 -6.67 9.25
C ALA A 274 -7.18 -7.79 9.79
N GLY A 275 -8.40 -7.94 9.25
CA GLY A 275 -9.30 -9.02 9.63
C GLY A 275 -8.79 -10.39 9.19
N LEU A 276 -8.16 -10.49 8.01
CA LEU A 276 -7.48 -11.71 7.55
C LEU A 276 -6.34 -12.10 8.51
N VAL A 277 -5.47 -11.15 8.87
CA VAL A 277 -4.37 -11.37 9.81
C VAL A 277 -4.86 -11.80 11.19
N ALA A 278 -5.91 -11.16 11.71
CA ALA A 278 -6.42 -11.43 13.04
C ALA A 278 -7.08 -12.82 13.14
N ILE A 279 -7.70 -13.33 12.07
CA ILE A 279 -8.32 -14.66 12.09
C ILE A 279 -7.31 -15.79 11.82
N THR A 280 -6.11 -15.50 11.31
CA THR A 280 -5.10 -16.50 10.93
C THR A 280 -4.79 -17.53 12.04
N ALA A 281 -4.41 -17.11 13.24
CA ALA A 281 -4.14 -18.02 14.36
C ALA A 281 -5.38 -18.80 14.84
N PRO A 282 -6.55 -18.16 15.02
CA PRO A 282 -7.74 -18.83 15.57
C PRO A 282 -8.69 -19.46 14.54
N CYS A 283 -8.38 -19.47 13.23
CA CYS A 283 -9.36 -19.77 12.17
C CYS A 283 -9.96 -21.18 12.24
N ASP A 284 -9.25 -22.16 12.80
CA ASP A 284 -9.66 -23.55 12.96
C ASP A 284 -10.40 -23.83 14.27
N VAL A 285 -10.22 -22.97 15.28
CA VAL A 285 -10.74 -23.15 16.65
C VAL A 285 -11.83 -22.16 17.04
N THR A 286 -12.26 -21.28 16.14
CA THR A 286 -13.26 -20.25 16.45
C THR A 286 -14.54 -20.44 15.65
N ASP A 287 -15.68 -20.16 16.26
CA ASP A 287 -16.98 -20.17 15.58
C ASP A 287 -17.28 -18.87 14.83
N ALA A 288 -18.44 -18.80 14.16
CA ALA A 288 -18.84 -17.61 13.41
C ALA A 288 -18.99 -16.35 14.29
N PHE A 289 -19.41 -16.49 15.54
CA PHE A 289 -19.58 -15.35 16.44
C PHE A 289 -18.23 -14.79 16.87
N GLY A 290 -17.29 -15.65 17.26
CA GLY A 290 -15.93 -15.24 17.55
C GLY A 290 -15.26 -14.57 16.35
N ALA A 291 -15.44 -15.12 15.14
CA ALA A 291 -14.90 -14.52 13.91
C ALA A 291 -15.47 -13.11 13.63
N ILE A 292 -16.76 -12.87 13.90
CA ILE A 292 -17.37 -11.53 13.82
C ILE A 292 -16.67 -10.54 14.75
N VAL A 293 -16.50 -10.92 16.02
CA VAL A 293 -15.91 -10.03 17.04
C VAL A 293 -14.44 -9.76 16.73
N ILE A 294 -13.68 -10.79 16.36
CA ILE A 294 -12.28 -10.68 15.94
C ILE A 294 -12.14 -9.70 14.77
N GLY A 295 -13.00 -9.84 13.75
CA GLY A 295 -13.04 -8.95 12.59
C GLY A 295 -13.34 -7.50 12.95
N ILE A 296 -14.41 -7.24 13.71
CA ILE A 296 -14.78 -5.87 14.11
C ILE A 296 -13.64 -5.18 14.87
N VAL A 297 -13.03 -5.87 15.84
CA VAL A 297 -11.90 -5.32 16.59
C VAL A 297 -10.73 -5.04 15.66
N ALA A 298 -10.42 -5.94 14.73
CA ALA A 298 -9.32 -5.78 13.80
C ALA A 298 -9.48 -4.55 12.86
N GLY A 299 -10.69 -4.35 12.35
CA GLY A 299 -11.02 -3.21 11.48
C GLY A 299 -10.91 -1.85 12.17
N LEU A 300 -11.15 -1.80 13.47
CA LEU A 300 -10.93 -0.58 14.27
C LEU A 300 -9.46 -0.44 14.68
N LEU A 301 -8.82 -1.55 15.06
CA LEU A 301 -7.43 -1.58 15.53
C LEU A 301 -6.46 -1.07 14.46
N VAL A 302 -6.69 -1.40 13.18
CA VAL A 302 -5.85 -0.88 12.08
C VAL A 302 -5.92 0.64 11.96
N CYS A 303 -7.12 1.24 12.14
CA CYS A 303 -7.29 2.69 12.09
C CYS A 303 -6.50 3.38 13.20
N PHE A 304 -6.68 2.90 14.44
CA PHE A 304 -5.97 3.44 15.60
C PHE A 304 -4.47 3.17 15.54
N GLY A 305 -4.06 2.03 14.98
CA GLY A 305 -2.66 1.66 14.78
C GLY A 305 -1.92 2.64 13.86
N VAL A 306 -2.50 2.95 12.70
CA VAL A 306 -1.94 3.95 11.79
C VAL A 306 -1.82 5.31 12.48
N TRP A 307 -2.86 5.75 13.19
CA TRP A 307 -2.82 7.03 13.91
C TRP A 307 -1.80 7.05 15.04
N PHE A 308 -1.64 5.93 15.74
CA PHE A 308 -0.64 5.82 16.79
C PHE A 308 0.78 5.94 16.22
N LEU A 309 1.05 5.29 15.09
CA LEU A 309 2.33 5.40 14.40
C LEU A 309 2.59 6.82 13.91
N ASP A 310 1.62 7.44 13.24
CA ASP A 310 1.78 8.77 12.65
C ASP A 310 1.83 9.89 13.70
N TYR A 311 0.90 9.91 14.66
CA TYR A 311 0.72 11.04 15.58
C TYR A 311 1.41 10.90 16.93
N LYS A 312 1.84 9.68 17.32
CA LYS A 312 2.48 9.44 18.63
C LYS A 312 3.90 8.94 18.50
N LEU A 313 4.12 7.88 17.73
CA LEU A 313 5.46 7.31 17.55
C LEU A 313 6.28 8.04 16.48
N HIS A 314 5.61 8.76 15.57
CA HIS A 314 6.19 9.40 14.40
C HIS A 314 7.04 8.42 13.57
N ILE A 315 6.50 7.23 13.36
CA ILE A 315 7.08 6.18 12.53
C ILE A 315 6.29 6.14 11.22
N ASP A 316 7.00 6.34 10.12
CA ASP A 316 6.40 6.37 8.80
C ASP A 316 6.32 4.97 8.18
N ASP A 317 5.08 4.49 8.05
CA ASP A 317 4.72 3.22 7.43
C ASP A 317 3.88 3.49 6.16
N PRO A 318 4.49 3.45 4.96
CA PRO A 318 3.84 3.79 3.71
C PRO A 318 2.54 3.03 3.43
N VAL A 319 2.52 1.72 3.69
CA VAL A 319 1.39 0.87 3.33
C VAL A 319 0.47 0.59 4.52
N GLY A 320 0.94 0.78 5.75
CA GLY A 320 0.22 0.42 6.98
C GLY A 320 0.51 -1.01 7.44
N ALA A 321 1.66 -1.58 7.03
CA ALA A 321 2.05 -2.95 7.32
C ALA A 321 2.13 -3.24 8.83
N VAL A 322 2.60 -2.29 9.64
CA VAL A 322 2.70 -2.45 11.09
C VAL A 322 1.31 -2.53 11.72
N ALA A 323 0.39 -1.65 11.33
CA ALA A 323 -0.96 -1.68 11.86
C ALA A 323 -1.71 -2.96 11.43
N VAL A 324 -1.53 -3.39 10.17
CA VAL A 324 -2.15 -4.61 9.64
C VAL A 324 -1.54 -5.87 10.24
N HIS A 325 -0.22 -5.98 10.34
CA HIS A 325 0.44 -7.24 10.69
C HIS A 325 0.87 -7.32 12.15
N CYS A 326 1.47 -6.26 12.71
CA CYS A 326 1.93 -6.27 14.11
C CYS A 326 0.75 -6.28 15.07
N LEU A 327 -0.11 -5.26 14.99
CA LEU A 327 -1.20 -5.10 15.96
C LEU A 327 -2.27 -6.19 15.81
N ASN A 328 -2.64 -6.54 14.57
CA ASN A 328 -3.64 -7.59 14.36
C ASN A 328 -3.05 -9.00 14.48
N GLY A 329 -1.73 -9.18 14.29
CA GLY A 329 -1.05 -10.42 14.65
C GLY A 329 -1.15 -10.67 16.15
N ILE A 330 -0.78 -9.67 16.96
CA ILE A 330 -0.96 -9.68 18.43
C ILE A 330 -2.41 -9.97 18.80
N TRP A 331 -3.37 -9.25 18.20
CA TRP A 331 -4.79 -9.44 18.48
C TRP A 331 -5.26 -10.86 18.13
N GLY A 332 -4.89 -11.38 16.96
CA GLY A 332 -5.26 -12.74 16.53
C GLY A 332 -4.71 -13.82 17.44
N THR A 333 -3.45 -13.70 17.86
CA THR A 333 -2.83 -14.64 18.79
C THR A 333 -3.51 -14.64 20.16
N LEU A 334 -3.87 -13.47 20.69
CA LEU A 334 -4.63 -13.36 21.93
C LEU A 334 -6.08 -13.84 21.78
N ALA A 335 -6.68 -13.64 20.60
CA ALA A 335 -8.05 -14.05 20.31
C ALA A 335 -8.23 -15.56 20.39
N VAL A 336 -7.22 -16.37 20.08
CA VAL A 336 -7.22 -17.82 20.37
C VAL A 336 -7.56 -18.09 21.84
N GLY A 337 -6.86 -17.42 22.76
CA GLY A 337 -7.07 -17.57 24.21
C GLY A 337 -8.41 -17.07 24.72
N LEU A 338 -9.13 -16.28 23.91
CA LEU A 338 -10.44 -15.75 24.24
C LEU A 338 -11.58 -16.58 23.63
N PHE A 339 -11.43 -16.99 22.37
CA PHE A 339 -12.52 -17.49 21.52
C PHE A 339 -12.38 -18.96 21.08
N ALA A 340 -11.29 -19.66 21.43
CA ALA A 340 -11.17 -21.08 21.11
C ALA A 340 -12.33 -21.89 21.69
N THR A 341 -12.98 -22.72 20.87
CA THR A 341 -14.16 -23.50 21.24
C THR A 341 -14.12 -24.89 20.62
N ASN A 342 -14.54 -25.90 21.39
CA ASN A 342 -14.66 -27.28 20.92
C ASN A 342 -15.86 -27.53 19.99
N THR A 343 -16.67 -26.50 19.71
CA THR A 343 -17.69 -26.55 18.65
C THR A 343 -17.10 -26.40 17.26
N ALA A 344 -15.88 -25.86 17.15
CA ALA A 344 -15.20 -25.70 15.87
C ALA A 344 -14.62 -27.05 15.40
N PRO A 345 -14.86 -27.47 14.14
CA PRO A 345 -14.41 -28.78 13.66
C PRO A 345 -12.89 -29.01 13.66
N GLY A 346 -12.09 -27.95 13.69
CA GLY A 346 -10.63 -28.03 13.75
C GLY A 346 -10.04 -28.06 15.17
N TYR A 347 -10.87 -27.95 16.20
CA TYR A 347 -10.41 -27.82 17.57
C TYR A 347 -9.60 -29.06 18.03
N SER A 348 -8.36 -28.81 18.45
CA SER A 348 -7.44 -29.84 18.93
C SER A 348 -6.49 -29.34 20.04
N ILE A 349 -6.80 -28.20 20.66
CA ILE A 349 -5.93 -27.57 21.66
C ILE A 349 -5.99 -28.35 22.97
N ALA A 350 -4.85 -28.93 23.34
CA ALA A 350 -4.65 -29.63 24.60
C ALA A 350 -3.26 -29.34 25.18
N ASP A 351 -3.11 -29.49 26.49
CA ASP A 351 -1.80 -29.46 27.14
C ASP A 351 -1.04 -30.79 26.96
N ALA A 352 0.20 -30.86 27.45
CA ALA A 352 1.02 -32.07 27.43
C ALA A 352 0.40 -33.29 28.15
N SER A 353 -0.61 -33.09 28.99
CA SER A 353 -1.37 -34.16 29.65
C SER A 353 -2.62 -34.60 28.88
N GLY A 354 -2.90 -33.97 27.74
CA GLY A 354 -4.10 -34.22 26.93
C GLY A 354 -5.36 -33.52 27.45
N THR A 355 -5.23 -32.57 28.38
CA THR A 355 -6.37 -31.81 28.89
C THR A 355 -6.74 -30.71 27.91
N GLU A 356 -7.97 -30.74 27.38
CA GLU A 356 -8.51 -29.72 26.48
C GLU A 356 -8.50 -28.32 27.13
N MET A 357 -8.15 -27.30 26.34
CA MET A 357 -8.11 -25.92 26.80
C MET A 357 -8.99 -25.01 25.93
N LEU A 358 -10.15 -24.62 26.47
CA LEU A 358 -11.05 -23.68 25.81
C LEU A 358 -10.61 -22.22 26.02
N GLY A 359 -11.14 -21.33 25.17
CA GLY A 359 -11.00 -19.90 25.34
C GLY A 359 -11.74 -19.38 26.58
N LEU A 360 -11.29 -18.22 27.08
CA LEU A 360 -11.84 -17.59 28.28
C LEU A 360 -13.37 -17.38 28.19
N PHE A 361 -13.88 -16.96 27.02
CA PHE A 361 -15.31 -16.70 26.83
C PHE A 361 -16.16 -17.96 26.61
N TYR A 362 -15.50 -19.11 26.45
CA TYR A 362 -16.13 -20.43 26.31
C TYR A 362 -15.94 -21.30 27.57
N GLY A 363 -15.52 -20.70 28.69
CA GLY A 363 -15.43 -21.37 29.98
C GLY A 363 -14.08 -22.02 30.31
N GLY A 364 -13.04 -21.83 29.47
CA GLY A 364 -11.71 -22.42 29.71
C GLY A 364 -10.83 -21.68 30.73
N GLY A 365 -11.30 -20.57 31.28
CA GLY A 365 -10.54 -19.76 32.25
C GLY A 365 -9.34 -19.05 31.62
N PHE A 366 -8.36 -18.65 32.45
CA PHE A 366 -7.21 -17.87 32.00
C PHE A 366 -6.04 -18.69 31.47
N ARG A 367 -6.14 -20.03 31.45
CA ARG A 367 -5.02 -20.92 31.14
C ARG A 367 -4.54 -20.76 29.69
N LEU A 368 -5.44 -20.94 28.71
CA LEU A 368 -5.08 -20.80 27.31
C LEU A 368 -4.62 -19.38 26.98
N LEU A 369 -5.33 -18.37 27.50
CA LEU A 369 -4.92 -16.97 27.34
C LEU A 369 -3.52 -16.69 27.90
N GLY A 370 -3.18 -17.29 29.04
CA GLY A 370 -1.83 -17.22 29.62
C GLY A 370 -0.77 -17.84 28.70
N ILE A 371 -1.03 -19.03 28.14
CA ILE A 371 -0.13 -19.70 27.19
C ILE A 371 0.05 -18.87 25.92
N GLN A 372 -1.05 -18.38 25.33
CA GLN A 372 -1.01 -17.50 24.16
C GLN A 372 -0.19 -16.23 24.43
N THR A 373 -0.34 -15.64 25.61
CA THR A 373 0.42 -14.44 26.01
C THR A 373 1.90 -14.74 26.15
N ILE A 374 2.27 -15.85 26.79
CA ILE A 374 3.68 -16.26 26.96
C ILE A 374 4.33 -16.55 25.60
N GLY A 375 3.66 -17.30 24.73
CA GLY A 375 4.17 -17.62 23.40
C GLY A 375 4.36 -16.36 22.56
N MET A 376 3.34 -15.51 22.50
CA MET A 376 3.39 -14.23 21.82
C MET A 376 4.53 -13.35 22.31
N LEU A 377 4.69 -13.16 23.63
CA LEU A 377 5.76 -12.33 24.18
C LEU A 377 7.16 -12.92 23.90
N SER A 378 7.28 -14.24 23.88
CA SER A 378 8.54 -14.92 23.61
C SER A 378 8.96 -14.76 22.14
N THR A 379 8.05 -14.99 21.20
CA THR A 379 8.28 -14.72 19.78
C THR A 379 8.53 -13.24 19.51
N ALA A 380 7.80 -12.34 20.17
CA ALA A 380 7.99 -10.90 20.05
C ALA A 380 9.39 -10.46 20.55
N ALA A 381 9.84 -10.99 21.69
CA ALA A 381 11.16 -10.69 22.24
C ALA A 381 12.29 -11.22 21.33
N TRP A 382 12.17 -12.46 20.85
CA TRP A 382 13.09 -13.04 19.88
C TRP A 382 13.20 -12.19 18.62
N THR A 383 12.05 -11.85 18.03
CA THR A 383 11.98 -11.05 16.82
C THR A 383 12.60 -9.69 17.05
N ALA A 384 12.20 -8.97 18.11
CA ALA A 384 12.68 -7.63 18.40
C ALA A 384 14.20 -7.57 18.60
N VAL A 385 14.77 -8.55 19.31
CA VAL A 385 16.22 -8.63 19.53
C VAL A 385 16.96 -8.95 18.24
N THR A 386 16.58 -10.03 17.56
CA THR A 386 17.31 -10.52 16.38
C THR A 386 17.20 -9.54 15.21
N ILE A 387 16.04 -8.93 15.00
CA ILE A 387 15.87 -7.95 13.92
C ILE A 387 16.60 -6.64 14.21
N SER A 388 16.63 -6.19 15.48
CA SER A 388 17.41 -5.01 15.87
C SER A 388 18.89 -5.23 15.60
N VAL A 389 19.43 -6.38 15.99
CA VAL A 389 20.82 -6.76 15.70
C VAL A 389 21.07 -6.79 14.19
N THR A 390 20.16 -7.39 13.42
CA THR A 390 20.28 -7.49 11.96
C THR A 390 20.33 -6.11 11.30
N PHE A 391 19.39 -5.22 11.61
CA PHE A 391 19.37 -3.88 11.01
C PHE A 391 20.54 -3.01 11.49
N LEU A 392 21.00 -3.13 12.74
CA LEU A 392 22.19 -2.43 13.20
C LEU A 392 23.45 -2.91 12.47
N ALA A 393 23.59 -4.21 12.25
CA ALA A 393 24.69 -4.78 11.47
C ALA A 393 24.66 -4.30 10.01
N ILE A 394 23.49 -4.37 9.36
CA ILE A 394 23.31 -3.86 7.98
C ILE A 394 23.64 -2.36 7.91
N ARG A 395 23.17 -1.57 8.87
CA ARG A 395 23.44 -0.14 8.94
C ARG A 395 24.94 0.14 9.07
N ALA A 396 25.68 -0.66 9.84
CA ALA A 396 27.11 -0.49 10.03
C ALA A 396 27.94 -0.89 8.79
N VAL A 397 27.50 -1.89 8.02
CA VAL A 397 28.28 -2.46 6.90
C VAL A 397 27.90 -1.85 5.54
N PHE A 398 26.61 -1.74 5.24
CA PHE A 398 26.09 -1.32 3.93
C PHE A 398 25.38 0.05 3.96
N GLY A 399 24.93 0.46 5.15
CA GLY A 399 23.98 1.55 5.34
C GLY A 399 22.54 1.08 5.05
N LEU A 400 21.56 1.62 5.76
CA LEU A 400 20.17 1.16 5.66
C LEU A 400 19.32 2.02 4.70
N ARG A 401 19.55 3.34 4.71
CA ARG A 401 18.79 4.33 3.94
C ARG A 401 19.57 4.80 2.70
N VAL A 402 18.86 5.05 1.61
CA VAL A 402 19.42 5.74 0.42
C VAL A 402 19.77 7.20 0.76
N THR A 403 20.48 7.88 -0.13
CA THR A 403 20.76 9.32 0.01
C THR A 403 19.50 10.15 -0.17
N GLU A 404 19.52 11.39 0.32
CA GLU A 404 18.41 12.34 0.17
C GLU A 404 18.07 12.62 -1.31
N GLU A 405 19.09 12.75 -2.15
CA GLU A 405 18.92 12.93 -3.60
C GLU A 405 18.21 11.73 -4.23
N GLU A 406 18.64 10.50 -3.92
CA GLU A 406 18.02 9.28 -4.44
C GLU A 406 16.56 9.13 -4.00
N GLU A 407 16.24 9.46 -2.75
CA GLU A 407 14.87 9.43 -2.25
C GLU A 407 13.96 10.48 -2.91
N ILE A 408 14.50 11.67 -3.21
CA ILE A 408 13.78 12.73 -3.90
C ILE A 408 13.55 12.36 -5.37
N LEU A 409 14.55 11.80 -6.05
CA LEU A 409 14.43 11.36 -7.45
C LEU A 409 13.57 10.10 -7.62
N GLY A 410 13.63 9.17 -6.67
CA GLY A 410 12.98 7.87 -6.73
C GLY A 410 13.96 6.72 -6.99
N LEU A 411 13.67 5.58 -6.37
CA LEU A 411 14.58 4.42 -6.36
C LEU A 411 14.55 3.65 -7.69
N ASP A 412 13.53 3.84 -8.53
CA ASP A 412 13.44 3.18 -9.83
C ASP A 412 14.60 3.62 -10.74
N SER A 413 14.82 4.93 -10.87
CA SER A 413 15.87 5.47 -11.73
C SER A 413 17.26 5.31 -11.11
N THR A 414 17.37 5.42 -9.79
CA THR A 414 18.66 5.51 -9.09
C THR A 414 19.24 4.16 -8.70
N GLU A 415 18.43 3.18 -8.29
CA GLU A 415 18.92 1.84 -7.94
C GLU A 415 18.76 0.83 -9.08
N HIS A 416 17.76 1.01 -9.96
CA HIS A 416 17.43 0.03 -11.00
C HIS A 416 17.68 0.52 -12.43
N GLY A 417 18.10 1.79 -12.61
CA GLY A 417 18.26 2.39 -13.94
C GLY A 417 16.95 2.42 -14.75
N LEU A 418 15.81 2.29 -14.07
CA LEU A 418 14.48 2.22 -14.67
C LEU A 418 13.91 3.63 -14.76
N ALA A 419 13.73 4.15 -15.98
CA ALA A 419 13.18 5.49 -16.18
C ALA A 419 11.75 5.64 -15.59
N SER A 420 10.94 4.58 -15.70
CA SER A 420 9.62 4.46 -15.08
C SER A 420 9.15 3.02 -15.17
N ALA A 421 8.49 2.50 -14.14
CA ALA A 421 7.74 1.25 -14.23
C ALA A 421 6.49 1.34 -15.13
N TYR A 422 6.13 2.55 -15.59
CA TYR A 422 4.98 2.86 -16.43
C TYR A 422 5.42 3.38 -17.80
N SER A 423 6.24 2.60 -18.51
CA SER A 423 6.72 3.00 -19.84
C SER A 423 5.56 3.44 -20.74
N GLY A 424 5.70 4.63 -21.34
CA GLY A 424 4.67 5.24 -22.19
C GLY A 424 3.65 6.14 -21.46
N PHE A 425 3.64 6.18 -20.13
CA PHE A 425 2.81 7.10 -19.35
C PHE A 425 3.62 8.27 -18.80
N ALA A 426 3.12 9.50 -18.98
CA ALA A 426 3.64 10.68 -18.30
C ALA A 426 2.97 10.81 -16.92
N ILE A 427 3.60 10.27 -15.89
CA ILE A 427 3.11 10.41 -14.51
C ILE A 427 3.68 11.70 -13.92
N MET A 428 2.83 12.67 -13.60
CA MET A 428 3.24 13.86 -12.86
C MET A 428 3.22 13.57 -11.35
N ASP A 429 4.39 13.60 -10.71
CA ASP A 429 4.52 13.47 -9.25
C ASP A 429 4.21 14.82 -8.57
N ILE A 430 3.11 14.85 -7.80
CA ILE A 430 2.63 16.02 -7.07
C ILE A 430 3.22 16.15 -5.65
N SER A 431 3.97 15.14 -5.17
CA SER A 431 4.43 15.09 -3.77
C SER A 431 5.41 16.21 -3.38
N ASN A 432 6.08 16.85 -4.34
CA ASN A 432 7.08 17.90 -4.10
C ASN A 432 6.54 19.35 -4.19
N THR A 433 5.23 19.58 -4.43
CA THR A 433 4.71 20.93 -4.73
C THR A 433 3.73 21.50 -3.70
N LEU A 434 3.57 20.87 -2.54
CA LEU A 434 2.53 21.21 -1.57
C LEU A 434 2.87 22.40 -0.64
N ASN A 435 4.08 22.97 -0.70
CA ASN A 435 4.52 24.01 0.25
C ASN A 435 4.55 25.41 -0.40
N MET A 436 3.43 26.13 -0.37
CA MET A 436 3.41 27.59 -0.57
C MET A 436 2.66 28.28 0.57
N THR A 437 3.33 29.22 1.24
CA THR A 437 2.76 30.05 2.30
C THR A 437 1.73 31.05 1.77
N VAL A 438 0.65 31.21 2.53
CA VAL A 438 -0.58 31.95 2.21
C VAL A 438 -0.34 33.45 2.19
N ASN A 439 -0.86 34.15 1.17
CA ASN A 439 -1.00 35.60 1.17
C ASN A 439 -2.46 35.98 1.50
N GLU A 440 -2.65 36.85 2.49
CA GLU A 440 -3.93 37.42 2.91
C GLU A 440 -4.33 38.57 1.99
N ASN A 441 -5.36 38.37 1.17
CA ASN A 441 -6.31 39.39 0.72
C ASN A 441 -7.21 38.78 -0.35
N THR A 442 -8.51 38.63 -0.08
CA THR A 442 -9.59 38.81 -1.09
C THR A 442 -10.95 38.53 -0.46
N ASP A 443 -11.69 39.59 -0.19
CA ASP A 443 -13.13 39.60 -0.46
C ASP A 443 -13.33 40.25 -1.84
N LEU A 444 -14.50 40.04 -2.47
CA LEU A 444 -15.21 40.94 -3.42
C LEU A 444 -16.01 40.17 -4.50
N GLY A 445 -17.35 40.27 -4.42
CA GLY A 445 -18.20 40.43 -5.62
C GLY A 445 -19.37 39.45 -5.82
N VAL A 446 -20.39 39.93 -6.56
CA VAL A 446 -21.74 39.34 -6.69
C VAL A 446 -21.90 38.50 -7.98
N ASN A 447 -22.79 37.50 -7.92
CA ASN A 447 -22.77 36.22 -8.62
C ASN A 447 -23.32 36.13 -10.06
N GLU A 448 -23.59 37.22 -10.80
CA GLU A 448 -24.15 37.11 -12.18
C GLU A 448 -23.62 38.16 -13.18
N TYR A 449 -23.10 37.71 -14.34
CA TYR A 449 -22.54 38.56 -15.42
C TYR A 449 -23.54 39.56 -16.03
N ILE A 450 -24.82 39.18 -16.09
CA ILE A 450 -25.89 40.02 -16.66
C ILE A 450 -26.22 41.19 -15.71
N GLN A 451 -25.98 41.02 -14.41
CA GLN A 451 -26.24 42.02 -13.38
C GLN A 451 -24.99 42.87 -13.03
N ALA A 452 -23.81 42.55 -13.58
CA ALA A 452 -22.58 43.30 -13.35
C ALA A 452 -22.60 44.66 -14.07
N SER A 453 -22.18 45.72 -13.38
CA SER A 453 -22.14 47.07 -13.95
C SER A 453 -21.15 47.15 -15.12
N GLU A 454 -21.35 48.10 -16.03
CA GLU A 454 -20.43 48.37 -17.14
C GLU A 454 -19.01 48.69 -16.63
N THR A 455 -18.92 49.29 -15.44
CA THR A 455 -17.66 49.55 -14.73
C THR A 455 -16.99 48.26 -14.24
N GLN A 456 -17.73 47.25 -13.78
CA GLN A 456 -17.18 45.95 -13.36
C GLN A 456 -16.72 45.09 -14.55
N LYS A 457 -17.45 45.18 -15.68
CA LYS A 457 -17.03 44.56 -16.96
C LYS A 457 -15.74 45.19 -17.50
N ASN A 458 -15.60 46.51 -17.34
CA ASN A 458 -14.42 47.27 -17.76
C ASN A 458 -13.25 47.22 -16.75
N ALA A 459 -13.48 46.77 -15.51
CA ALA A 459 -12.45 46.60 -14.47
C ALA A 459 -11.63 45.31 -14.60
N ALA A 460 -11.99 44.42 -15.53
CA ALA A 460 -11.14 43.29 -15.92
C ALA A 460 -9.93 43.83 -16.71
N VAL A 461 -8.92 44.28 -15.96
CA VAL A 461 -7.56 44.71 -16.33
C VAL A 461 -7.39 45.23 -17.77
N PRO A 462 -7.19 46.54 -17.99
CA PRO A 462 -6.81 47.04 -19.31
C PRO A 462 -5.47 46.42 -19.73
N VAL A 463 -5.44 45.87 -20.94
CA VAL A 463 -4.22 45.36 -21.57
C VAL A 463 -3.28 46.55 -21.77
N VAL A 464 -2.22 46.63 -20.97
CA VAL A 464 -1.12 47.57 -21.23
C VAL A 464 -0.34 47.00 -22.41
N THR A 465 -0.52 47.60 -23.59
CA THR A 465 0.30 47.31 -24.77
C THR A 465 1.73 47.77 -24.52
N GLY A 466 2.62 46.82 -24.19
CA GLY A 466 4.06 47.04 -24.26
C GLY A 466 4.53 47.30 -25.69
N PRO A 467 5.74 47.87 -25.89
CA PRO A 467 6.21 48.29 -27.21
C PRO A 467 6.31 47.09 -28.16
N VAL A 468 5.68 47.23 -29.33
CA VAL A 468 5.73 46.28 -30.44
C VAL A 468 7.15 46.23 -30.99
N MET A 469 7.78 45.06 -30.97
CA MET A 469 8.81 44.71 -31.94
C MET A 469 8.46 43.41 -32.65
N THR A 470 8.44 43.52 -34.00
CA THR A 470 8.29 42.49 -35.04
C THR A 470 6.92 41.78 -35.12
N SER A 471 6.00 42.33 -35.93
CA SER A 471 4.68 41.76 -36.20
C SER A 471 4.71 40.77 -37.37
N SER A 472 5.01 39.51 -37.08
CA SER A 472 4.76 38.38 -38.01
C SER A 472 3.27 38.21 -38.37
N GLY A 473 2.37 38.88 -37.62
CA GLY A 473 0.92 38.71 -37.70
C GLY A 473 0.43 37.41 -37.05
N ILE A 474 1.31 36.66 -36.39
CA ILE A 474 0.99 35.37 -35.77
C ILE A 474 1.07 35.50 -34.25
N HIS A 475 0.04 35.00 -33.56
CA HIS A 475 -0.05 35.06 -32.11
C HIS A 475 -0.36 33.69 -31.53
N LYS A 476 0.32 33.37 -30.42
CA LYS A 476 0.02 32.22 -29.59
C LYS A 476 -0.80 32.68 -28.40
N VAL A 477 -2.01 32.14 -28.27
CA VAL A 477 -2.91 32.37 -27.15
C VAL A 477 -2.89 31.13 -26.26
N VAL A 478 -2.49 31.31 -25.00
CA VAL A 478 -2.47 30.26 -23.97
C VAL A 478 -3.56 30.54 -22.95
N ILE A 479 -4.53 29.64 -22.82
CA ILE A 479 -5.67 29.75 -21.93
C ILE A 479 -5.57 28.67 -20.86
N ILE A 480 -5.48 29.06 -19.59
CA ILE A 480 -5.48 28.12 -18.45
C ILE A 480 -6.81 28.23 -17.72
N THR A 481 -7.60 27.16 -17.66
CA THR A 481 -8.94 27.16 -17.04
C THR A 481 -9.28 25.83 -16.36
N LYS A 482 -10.45 25.73 -15.71
CA LYS A 482 -10.97 24.51 -15.07
C LYS A 482 -11.24 23.42 -16.13
N LEU A 483 -10.94 22.17 -15.76
CA LEU A 483 -11.18 20.98 -16.61
C LEU A 483 -12.63 20.90 -17.11
N SER A 484 -13.61 21.21 -16.24
CA SER A 484 -15.04 21.15 -16.58
C SER A 484 -15.51 22.16 -17.65
N ARG A 485 -14.68 23.16 -17.98
CA ARG A 485 -14.99 24.18 -18.99
C ARG A 485 -14.41 23.88 -20.36
N TYR A 486 -13.60 22.82 -20.47
CA TYR A 486 -12.91 22.48 -21.71
C TYR A 486 -13.85 22.23 -22.89
N ASP A 487 -14.91 21.44 -22.72
CA ASP A 487 -15.82 21.15 -23.83
C ASP A 487 -16.50 22.41 -24.39
N ARG A 488 -16.86 23.34 -23.50
CA ARG A 488 -17.44 24.63 -23.90
C ARG A 488 -16.41 25.51 -24.61
N LEU A 489 -15.18 25.57 -24.06
CA LEU A 489 -14.09 26.34 -24.63
C LEU A 489 -13.68 25.81 -26.01
N ARG A 490 -13.51 24.49 -26.15
CA ARG A 490 -13.22 23.81 -27.41
C ARG A 490 -14.29 24.14 -28.46
N LYS A 491 -15.57 24.04 -28.10
CA LYS A 491 -16.67 24.38 -29.00
C LYS A 491 -16.62 25.85 -29.44
N ALA A 492 -16.42 26.77 -28.51
CA ALA A 492 -16.33 28.20 -28.81
C ALA A 492 -15.13 28.53 -29.74
N MET A 493 -13.99 27.87 -29.55
CA MET A 493 -12.82 28.03 -30.44
C MET A 493 -13.10 27.46 -31.84
N ASN A 494 -13.74 26.29 -31.93
CA ASN A 494 -14.12 25.70 -33.22
C ASN A 494 -15.14 26.56 -33.97
N ASP A 495 -16.15 27.09 -33.27
CA ASP A 495 -17.17 27.98 -33.85
C ASP A 495 -16.54 29.29 -34.38
N LEU A 496 -15.40 29.70 -33.81
CA LEU A 496 -14.59 30.85 -34.27
C LEU A 496 -13.71 30.51 -35.49
N GLY A 497 -13.63 29.24 -35.90
CA GLY A 497 -12.79 28.77 -37.00
C GLY A 497 -11.34 28.42 -36.61
N VAL A 498 -11.05 28.25 -35.32
CA VAL A 498 -9.74 27.75 -34.88
C VAL A 498 -9.62 26.26 -35.23
N THR A 499 -8.73 25.91 -36.15
CA THR A 499 -8.57 24.53 -36.64
C THR A 499 -7.54 23.71 -35.87
N GLY A 500 -6.54 24.38 -35.28
CA GLY A 500 -5.46 23.74 -34.52
C GLY A 500 -5.43 24.17 -33.06
N MET A 501 -5.51 23.21 -32.14
CA MET A 501 -5.37 23.44 -30.71
C MET A 501 -4.55 22.35 -30.03
N THR A 502 -3.63 22.75 -29.15
CA THR A 502 -2.90 21.84 -28.26
C THR A 502 -3.48 21.93 -26.87
N VAL A 503 -3.84 20.79 -26.27
CA VAL A 503 -4.46 20.71 -24.96
C VAL A 503 -3.56 19.91 -24.04
N THR A 504 -3.14 20.52 -22.94
CA THR A 504 -2.35 19.85 -21.90
C THR A 504 -3.09 19.94 -20.58
N GLN A 505 -3.22 18.82 -19.86
CA GLN A 505 -3.66 18.87 -18.47
C GLN A 505 -2.52 19.42 -17.61
N VAL A 506 -2.82 20.44 -16.82
CA VAL A 506 -1.83 21.11 -15.96
C VAL A 506 -2.42 21.27 -14.56
N MET A 507 -1.56 21.36 -13.55
CA MET A 507 -1.97 21.72 -12.21
C MET A 507 -1.68 23.20 -11.98
N GLY A 508 -2.57 23.91 -11.30
CA GLY A 508 -2.33 25.32 -10.96
C GLY A 508 -2.63 25.61 -9.50
N CYS A 509 -1.71 26.32 -8.85
CA CYS A 509 -1.89 26.87 -7.50
C CYS A 509 -2.55 28.26 -7.60
N GLY A 510 -3.56 28.52 -6.78
CA GLY A 510 -4.26 29.81 -6.71
C GLY A 510 -4.74 30.11 -5.30
N ILE A 511 -5.40 31.25 -5.10
CA ILE A 511 -5.90 31.71 -3.79
C ILE A 511 -6.96 30.74 -3.20
N GLN A 512 -7.58 29.92 -4.06
CA GLN A 512 -8.41 28.79 -3.65
C GLN A 512 -7.54 27.71 -2.98
N LYS A 513 -7.31 27.87 -1.67
CA LYS A 513 -7.00 26.72 -0.82
C LYS A 513 -8.12 25.70 -1.03
N GLY A 514 -7.80 24.50 -1.51
CA GLY A 514 -8.80 23.44 -1.65
C GLY A 514 -9.48 23.17 -0.31
N SER A 515 -10.71 22.64 -0.35
CA SER A 515 -11.28 22.01 0.85
C SER A 515 -10.35 20.87 1.29
N GLY A 516 -9.88 20.88 2.53
CA GLY A 516 -9.02 19.82 3.05
C GLY A 516 -9.70 18.46 2.92
N GLU A 517 -9.09 17.56 2.14
CA GLU A 517 -9.58 16.18 2.02
C GLU A 517 -8.83 15.29 3.01
N MET A 518 -9.51 14.36 3.68
CA MET A 518 -8.83 13.40 4.58
C MET A 518 -8.33 12.18 3.80
N TYR A 519 -7.08 11.77 4.03
CA TYR A 519 -6.49 10.51 3.58
C TYR A 519 -5.90 9.75 4.77
N ARG A 520 -6.43 8.54 5.07
CA ARG A 520 -6.03 7.72 6.24
C ARG A 520 -6.05 8.49 7.58
N GLY A 521 -6.95 9.46 7.69
CA GLY A 521 -7.07 10.29 8.88
C GLY A 521 -6.08 11.46 9.00
N VAL A 522 -5.37 11.78 7.92
CA VAL A 522 -4.52 12.98 7.79
C VAL A 522 -5.16 13.95 6.79
N GLU A 523 -5.14 15.25 7.08
CA GLU A 523 -5.67 16.29 6.19
C GLU A 523 -4.69 16.56 5.04
N MET A 524 -5.19 16.45 3.80
CA MET A 524 -4.48 16.76 2.57
C MET A 524 -4.64 18.25 2.26
N ASP A 525 -3.52 18.98 2.24
CA ASP A 525 -3.49 20.37 1.78
C ASP A 525 -3.43 20.39 0.25
N VAL A 526 -4.58 20.50 -0.42
CA VAL A 526 -4.64 20.51 -1.89
C VAL A 526 -4.37 21.92 -2.39
N THR A 527 -3.09 22.29 -2.49
CA THR A 527 -2.66 23.59 -3.04
C THR A 527 -2.71 23.62 -4.57
N LEU A 528 -2.62 22.46 -5.22
CA LEU A 528 -2.68 22.32 -6.67
C LEU A 528 -4.02 21.76 -7.14
N LEU A 529 -4.73 22.53 -7.97
CA LEU A 529 -5.99 22.10 -8.57
C LEU A 529 -5.80 21.71 -10.04
N PRO A 530 -6.45 20.62 -10.53
CA PRO A 530 -6.44 20.26 -11.94
C PRO A 530 -7.04 21.35 -12.84
N LYS A 531 -6.30 21.69 -13.89
CA LYS A 531 -6.64 22.69 -14.90
C LYS A 531 -6.31 22.14 -16.28
N ILE A 532 -6.80 22.83 -17.30
CA ILE A 532 -6.39 22.63 -18.69
C ILE A 532 -5.65 23.87 -19.15
N LYS A 533 -4.53 23.64 -19.83
CA LYS A 533 -3.80 24.61 -20.64
C LYS A 533 -4.15 24.33 -22.11
N LEU A 534 -4.93 25.22 -22.70
CA LEU A 534 -5.24 25.25 -24.13
C LEU A 534 -4.28 26.22 -24.80
N GLU A 535 -3.56 25.77 -25.83
CA GLU A 535 -2.66 26.59 -26.62
C GLU A 535 -3.16 26.62 -28.06
N VAL A 536 -3.39 27.83 -28.56
CA VAL A 536 -3.87 28.09 -29.92
C VAL A 536 -2.88 29.04 -30.60
N VAL A 537 -2.55 28.79 -31.86
CA VAL A 537 -1.76 29.72 -32.68
C VAL A 537 -2.64 30.23 -33.81
N VAL A 538 -2.88 31.54 -33.85
CA VAL A 538 -3.76 32.20 -34.83
C VAL A 538 -3.00 33.22 -35.68
N SER A 539 -3.45 33.39 -36.93
CA SER A 539 -2.93 34.41 -37.86
C SER A 539 -4.04 35.20 -38.56
N LYS A 540 -4.99 34.51 -39.20
CA LYS A 540 -6.13 35.13 -39.89
C LYS A 540 -7.27 35.54 -38.96
N ILE A 541 -7.38 34.89 -37.81
CA ILE A 541 -8.40 35.18 -36.79
C ILE A 541 -7.83 36.27 -35.87
N PRO A 542 -8.53 37.41 -35.69
CA PRO A 542 -8.12 38.44 -34.74
C PRO A 542 -7.96 37.87 -33.34
N VAL A 543 -6.89 38.26 -32.64
CA VAL A 543 -6.59 37.76 -31.29
C VAL A 543 -7.68 38.19 -30.30
N GLU A 544 -8.23 39.38 -30.53
CA GLU A 544 -9.33 39.97 -29.75
C GLU A 544 -10.56 39.07 -29.78
N ASP A 545 -10.89 38.47 -30.92
CA ASP A 545 -12.03 37.57 -31.08
C ASP A 545 -11.81 36.27 -30.28
N VAL A 546 -10.58 35.75 -30.26
CA VAL A 546 -10.21 34.57 -29.45
C VAL A 546 -10.32 34.90 -27.96
N ILE A 547 -9.84 36.06 -27.54
CA ILE A 547 -9.92 36.52 -26.15
C ILE A 547 -11.37 36.70 -25.71
N GLU A 548 -12.20 37.36 -26.52
CA GLU A 548 -13.61 37.61 -26.20
C GLU A 548 -14.43 36.32 -26.18
N ALA A 549 -14.21 35.40 -27.14
CA ALA A 549 -14.84 34.09 -27.12
C ALA A 549 -14.46 33.28 -25.87
N ALA A 550 -13.19 33.30 -25.48
CA ALA A 550 -12.73 32.65 -24.25
C ALA A 550 -13.32 33.31 -22.99
N LYS A 551 -13.29 34.64 -22.88
CA LYS A 551 -13.88 35.38 -21.75
C LYS A 551 -15.37 35.06 -21.60
N LYS A 552 -16.15 35.15 -22.68
CA LYS A 552 -17.59 34.85 -22.67
C LYS A 552 -17.90 33.42 -22.24
N THR A 553 -17.05 32.47 -22.64
CA THR A 553 -17.26 31.04 -22.37
C THR A 553 -16.84 30.64 -20.95
N LEU A 554 -15.77 31.24 -20.45
CA LEU A 554 -15.12 30.88 -19.20
C LEU A 554 -15.62 31.69 -18.00
N TYR A 555 -16.13 32.90 -18.22
CA TYR A 555 -16.57 33.77 -17.14
C TYR A 555 -17.75 33.19 -16.38
N THR A 556 -17.57 33.03 -15.07
CA THR A 556 -18.59 32.71 -14.08
C THR A 556 -18.64 33.72 -12.95
N GLY A 557 -17.67 34.63 -12.88
CA GLY A 557 -17.54 35.59 -11.78
C GLY A 557 -16.87 34.99 -10.54
N HIS A 558 -16.44 33.72 -10.61
CA HIS A 558 -15.77 33.03 -9.51
C HIS A 558 -14.27 32.88 -9.75
N ILE A 559 -13.52 32.73 -8.66
CA ILE A 559 -12.10 32.40 -8.73
C ILE A 559 -11.92 31.09 -9.55
N GLY A 560 -10.92 31.10 -10.44
CA GLY A 560 -10.55 29.97 -11.27
C GLY A 560 -11.19 29.91 -12.66
N ASP A 561 -11.89 30.96 -13.12
CA ASP A 561 -12.38 31.07 -14.52
C ASP A 561 -11.25 30.95 -15.55
N GLY A 562 -10.06 31.45 -15.20
CA GLY A 562 -8.83 31.17 -15.94
C GLY A 562 -7.94 32.39 -16.14
N LYS A 563 -6.85 32.20 -16.87
CA LYS A 563 -5.94 33.25 -17.33
C LYS A 563 -5.66 33.06 -18.80
N ILE A 564 -5.56 34.16 -19.54
CA ILE A 564 -5.22 34.18 -20.96
C ILE A 564 -3.86 34.89 -21.09
N PHE A 565 -2.92 34.27 -21.78
CA PHE A 565 -1.62 34.84 -22.09
C PHE A 565 -1.49 34.91 -23.61
N VAL A 566 -0.98 36.03 -24.10
CA VAL A 566 -0.80 36.27 -25.53
C VAL A 566 0.69 36.49 -25.80
N TYR A 567 1.22 35.75 -26.77
CA TYR A 567 2.62 35.85 -27.19
C TYR A 567 2.66 36.10 -28.70
N SER A 568 3.54 36.98 -29.14
CA SER A 568 3.88 37.09 -30.57
C SER A 568 4.74 35.89 -30.97
N VAL A 569 4.42 35.28 -32.11
CA VAL A 569 5.17 34.16 -32.66
C VAL A 569 5.97 34.66 -33.84
N GLU A 570 7.29 34.69 -33.74
CA GLU A 570 8.15 35.22 -34.82
C GLU A 570 7.96 34.45 -36.14
N ASN A 571 7.87 33.13 -36.05
CA ASN A 571 7.72 32.28 -37.23
C ASN A 571 7.05 30.94 -36.93
N VAL A 572 6.41 30.34 -37.94
CA VAL A 572 5.84 28.99 -37.91
C VAL A 572 6.33 28.25 -39.14
N VAL A 573 6.74 26.99 -39.00
CA VAL A 573 7.21 26.18 -40.13
C VAL A 573 6.41 24.87 -40.20
N LYS A 574 5.73 24.61 -41.32
CA LYS A 574 5.01 23.36 -41.55
C LYS A 574 5.99 22.31 -42.06
N VAL A 575 6.35 21.35 -41.21
CA VAL A 575 7.40 20.34 -41.48
C VAL A 575 7.18 19.58 -42.79
N ARG A 576 5.93 19.22 -43.10
CA ARG A 576 5.60 18.42 -44.30
C ARG A 576 5.87 19.14 -45.61
N THR A 577 5.57 20.44 -45.68
CA THR A 577 5.59 21.23 -46.93
C THR A 577 6.72 22.24 -46.99
N GLY A 578 7.38 22.50 -45.85
CA GLY A 578 8.37 23.57 -45.71
C GLY A 578 7.77 24.97 -45.72
N GLU A 579 6.43 25.11 -45.74
CA GLU A 579 5.77 26.42 -45.70
C GLU A 579 6.09 27.15 -44.40
N ILE A 580 6.23 28.47 -44.50
CA ILE A 580 6.66 29.34 -43.40
C ILE A 580 5.60 30.41 -43.13
N GLY A 581 5.51 30.89 -41.89
CA GLY A 581 4.65 31.98 -41.48
C GLY A 581 3.16 31.61 -41.55
N THR A 582 2.33 32.50 -42.07
CA THR A 582 0.87 32.31 -42.12
C THR A 582 0.43 31.16 -43.04
N ALA A 583 1.19 30.87 -44.10
CA ALA A 583 0.96 29.72 -44.98
C ALA A 583 1.14 28.38 -44.24
N ALA A 584 2.04 28.34 -43.25
CA ALA A 584 2.23 27.16 -42.42
C ALA A 584 1.03 26.83 -41.53
N LEU A 585 0.17 27.81 -41.24
CA LEU A 585 -1.06 27.67 -40.44
C LEU A 585 -2.32 27.46 -41.28
N ALA A 586 -2.24 27.63 -42.60
CA ALA A 586 -3.36 27.33 -43.47
C ALA A 586 -3.48 25.81 -43.61
N ASP A 587 -4.59 25.24 -43.16
CA ASP A 587 -4.99 23.88 -43.53
C ASP A 587 -5.42 23.91 -45.00
N VAL A 588 -4.44 23.75 -45.88
CA VAL A 588 -4.69 23.40 -47.28
C VAL A 588 -4.66 21.87 -47.31
N GLU A 589 -5.83 21.26 -47.32
CA GLU A 589 -6.01 20.04 -48.10
C GLU A 589 -6.38 20.43 -49.53
#